data_AF-A0A1Q7C624-F1
#
_entry.id   AF-A0A1Q7C624-F1
#
_cell.length_a   1.000
_cell.length_b   1.000
_cell.length_c   1.000
_cell.angle_alpha   90.00
_cell.angle_beta   90.00
_cell.angle_gamma   90.00
#
_symmetry.space_group_name_H-M   'P 1'
#
loop_
_entity.id
_entity.type
_entity.pdbx_description
1 polymer ?
#
loop_
_entity_poly.entity_id
_entity_poly.type
_entity_poly.pdbx_seq_one_letter_code
_entity_poly.pdbx_strand_id
1 'polypeptide(L)'
;MCERRPGRIASLPQNPTALLHRPTVRSEVRLTLDRAREPDDPDQMLATLGLLAMAERYPRDLSSGERQRAALAAVLPGRPDLVLLDEPTRGMDPFARGALIKVVAALRDAGSAIVLATHDAELRDALADRVVTVCGGMVTEQPAMRT
;
A
#
# COMPACT_ATOMS: atom_id res chain seq x y z
N MET A 1 1.83 -13.44 -30.41
CA MET A 1 0.73 -13.77 -29.48
C MET A 1 1.18 -13.30 -28.10
N CYS A 2 0.59 -12.23 -27.56
CA CYS A 2 1.00 -11.69 -26.26
C CYS A 2 0.36 -12.55 -25.17
N GLU A 3 1.18 -13.38 -24.52
CA GLU A 3 0.74 -14.25 -23.44
C GLU A 3 0.50 -13.37 -22.20
N ARG A 4 -0.77 -13.05 -21.90
CA ARG A 4 -1.12 -12.30 -20.69
C ARG A 4 -0.91 -13.21 -19.49
N ARG A 5 0.23 -13.10 -18.82
CA ARG A 5 0.39 -13.65 -17.48
C ARG A 5 -0.65 -12.95 -16.58
N PRO A 6 -1.44 -13.68 -15.78
CA PRO A 6 -2.33 -13.05 -14.81
C PRO A 6 -1.44 -12.42 -13.73
N GLY A 7 -1.13 -11.14 -13.91
CA GLY A 7 -0.39 -10.35 -12.93
C GLY A 7 -1.21 -10.10 -11.68
N ARG A 8 -0.55 -9.87 -10.55
CA ARG A 8 -1.21 -9.59 -9.27
C ARG A 8 -1.44 -8.08 -9.12
N ILE A 9 -2.69 -7.73 -8.83
CA ILE A 9 -3.06 -6.35 -8.49
C ILE A 9 -3.24 -6.25 -6.98
N ALA A 10 -2.45 -5.39 -6.34
CA ALA A 10 -2.67 -4.96 -4.96
C ALA A 10 -3.56 -3.71 -4.97
N SER A 11 -4.62 -3.69 -4.16
CA SER A 11 -5.54 -2.55 -4.10
C SER A 11 -5.91 -2.22 -2.66
N LEU A 12 -5.73 -0.96 -2.28
CA LEU A 12 -6.19 -0.38 -1.02
C LEU A 12 -7.31 0.62 -1.31
N PRO A 13 -8.58 0.32 -0.96
CA PRO A 13 -9.68 1.25 -1.09
C PRO A 13 -9.68 2.26 0.08
N GLN A 14 -10.43 3.36 -0.08
CA GLN A 14 -10.60 4.39 0.96
C GLN A 14 -11.05 3.83 2.34
N ASN A 15 -11.78 2.71 2.37
CA ASN A 15 -12.14 2.01 3.61
C ASN A 15 -11.27 0.76 3.82
N PRO A 16 -10.22 0.84 4.65
CA PRO A 16 -9.30 -0.28 4.90
C PRO A 16 -9.97 -1.47 5.61
N THR A 17 -11.07 -1.24 6.33
CA THR A 17 -11.75 -2.26 7.14
C THR A 17 -12.37 -3.35 6.27
N ALA A 18 -12.68 -3.04 5.01
CA ALA A 18 -13.22 -4.01 4.05
C ALA A 18 -12.21 -5.08 3.63
N LEU A 19 -10.93 -4.94 4.01
CA LEU A 19 -9.86 -5.88 3.66
C LEU A 19 -9.44 -6.79 4.82
N LEU A 20 -9.87 -6.48 6.06
CA LEU A 20 -9.37 -7.12 7.28
C LEU A 20 -10.45 -8.03 7.89
N HIS A 21 -10.28 -9.35 7.73
CA HIS A 21 -11.21 -10.41 8.11
C HIS A 21 -10.60 -11.54 8.95
N ARG A 22 -9.27 -11.62 9.04
CA ARG A 22 -8.54 -12.69 9.70
C ARG A 22 -8.36 -12.42 11.20
N PRO A 23 -8.07 -13.47 11.99
CA PRO A 23 -7.95 -13.34 13.45
C PRO A 23 -6.78 -12.47 13.92
N THR A 24 -5.71 -12.35 13.14
CA THR A 24 -4.55 -11.54 13.51
C THR A 24 -4.03 -10.73 12.33
N VAL A 25 -3.40 -9.59 12.60
CA VAL A 25 -2.74 -8.78 11.57
C VAL A 25 -1.72 -9.62 10.79
N ARG A 26 -0.92 -10.44 11.48
CA ARG A 26 0.03 -11.37 10.84
C ARG A 26 -0.65 -12.33 9.87
N SER A 27 -1.79 -12.89 10.25
CA SER A 27 -2.52 -13.82 9.39
C SER A 27 -3.09 -13.18 8.11
N GLU A 28 -3.32 -11.85 8.11
CA GLU A 28 -3.68 -11.12 6.89
C GLU A 28 -2.52 -11.04 5.90
N VAL A 29 -1.36 -10.60 6.40
CA VAL A 29 -0.14 -10.50 5.61
C VAL A 29 0.25 -11.87 5.05
N ARG A 30 0.18 -12.90 5.90
CA ARG A 30 0.47 -14.28 5.51
C ARG A 30 -0.44 -14.78 4.39
N LEU A 31 -1.74 -14.50 4.45
CA LEU A 31 -2.68 -14.88 3.40
C LEU A 31 -2.25 -14.36 2.02
N THR A 32 -1.81 -13.11 1.95
CA THR A 32 -1.37 -12.49 0.69
C THR A 32 -0.08 -13.12 0.18
N LEU A 33 0.88 -13.38 1.07
CA LEU A 33 2.14 -14.05 0.72
C LEU A 33 1.92 -15.47 0.22
N ASP A 34 1.06 -16.24 0.91
CA ASP A 34 0.68 -17.60 0.50
C ASP A 34 0.03 -17.59 -0.89
N ARG A 35 -0.83 -16.61 -1.18
CA ARG A 35 -1.47 -16.43 -2.49
C ARG A 35 -0.49 -16.01 -3.58
N ALA A 36 0.46 -15.15 -3.25
CA ALA A 36 1.54 -14.75 -4.14
C ALA A 36 2.56 -15.86 -4.38
N ARG A 37 2.53 -16.94 -3.56
CA ARG A 37 3.54 -18.00 -3.53
C ARG A 37 4.93 -17.46 -3.23
N GLU A 38 4.99 -16.42 -2.41
CA GLU A 38 6.22 -15.76 -2.02
C GLU A 38 6.61 -16.21 -0.60
N PRO A 39 7.84 -16.67 -0.38
CA PRO A 39 8.28 -17.23 0.90
C PRO A 39 8.62 -16.15 1.95
N ASP A 40 8.36 -14.87 1.65
CA ASP A 40 8.69 -13.75 2.52
C ASP A 40 8.09 -13.92 3.93
N ASP A 41 8.77 -13.33 4.91
CA ASP A 41 8.31 -13.32 6.29
C ASP A 41 7.30 -12.18 6.50
N PRO A 42 6.04 -12.46 6.92
CA PRO A 42 5.06 -11.45 7.26
C PRO A 42 5.59 -10.38 8.23
N ASP A 43 6.44 -10.79 9.16
CA ASP A 43 6.93 -9.90 10.23
C ASP A 43 7.86 -8.82 9.70
N GLN A 44 8.50 -9.01 8.53
CA GLN A 44 9.32 -7.97 7.89
C GLN A 44 8.45 -6.78 7.43
N MET A 45 7.32 -7.06 6.79
CA MET A 45 6.38 -6.00 6.39
C MET A 45 5.76 -5.33 7.61
N LEU A 46 5.38 -6.10 8.63
CA LEU A 46 4.85 -5.55 9.87
C LEU A 46 5.86 -4.68 10.60
N ALA A 47 7.13 -5.09 10.68
CA ALA A 47 8.19 -4.29 11.27
C ALA A 47 8.40 -2.98 10.51
N THR A 48 8.41 -3.04 9.17
CA THR A 48 8.58 -1.86 8.30
C THR A 48 7.48 -0.84 8.55
N LEU A 49 6.24 -1.29 8.71
CA LEU A 49 5.09 -0.43 8.99
C LEU A 49 4.85 -0.18 10.48
N GLY A 50 5.77 -0.56 11.38
CA GLY A 50 5.66 -0.31 12.82
C GLY A 50 4.48 -1.02 13.50
N LEU A 51 4.14 -2.23 13.03
CA LEU A 51 3.02 -3.05 13.50
C LEU A 51 3.45 -4.37 14.16
N LEU A 52 4.75 -4.64 14.30
CA LEU A 52 5.25 -5.91 14.82
C LEU A 52 4.70 -6.24 16.23
N ALA A 53 4.62 -5.25 17.11
CA ALA A 53 4.04 -5.42 18.45
C ALA A 53 2.53 -5.70 18.44
N MET A 54 1.85 -5.47 17.31
CA MET A 54 0.42 -5.72 17.12
C MET A 54 0.14 -6.91 16.20
N ALA A 55 1.18 -7.68 15.83
CA ALA A 55 1.08 -8.78 14.88
C ALA A 55 -0.02 -9.79 15.24
N GLU A 56 -0.18 -10.07 16.55
CA GLU A 56 -1.15 -11.02 17.09
C GLU A 56 -2.48 -10.40 17.51
N ARG A 57 -2.66 -9.08 17.34
CA ARG A 57 -3.93 -8.42 17.68
C ARG A 57 -4.98 -8.66 16.60
N TYR A 58 -6.24 -8.67 17.03
CA TYR A 58 -7.36 -8.67 16.12
C TYR A 58 -7.43 -7.30 15.40
N PRO A 59 -7.55 -7.26 14.06
CA PRO A 59 -7.50 -5.98 13.32
C PRO A 59 -8.55 -4.95 13.74
N ARG A 60 -9.69 -5.37 14.31
CA ARG A 60 -10.72 -4.42 14.78
C ARG A 60 -10.36 -3.69 16.07
N ASP A 61 -9.44 -4.22 16.86
CA ASP A 61 -9.00 -3.65 18.13
C ASP A 61 -7.94 -2.55 17.94
N LEU A 62 -7.47 -2.38 16.71
CA LEU A 62 -6.49 -1.36 16.34
C LEU A 62 -7.14 0.02 16.21
N SER A 63 -6.35 1.06 16.47
CA SER A 63 -6.72 2.44 16.12
C SER A 63 -6.92 2.61 14.61
N SER A 64 -7.56 3.70 14.18
CA SER A 64 -7.78 3.96 12.74
C SER A 64 -6.49 3.97 11.93
N GLY A 65 -5.43 4.63 12.41
CA GLY A 65 -4.13 4.68 11.74
C GLY A 65 -3.41 3.33 11.74
N GLU A 66 -3.49 2.56 12.82
CA GLU A 66 -2.96 1.18 12.86
C GLU A 66 -3.70 0.27 11.89
N ARG A 67 -5.04 0.38 11.78
CA ARG A 67 -5.83 -0.37 10.79
C ARG A 67 -5.46 -0.02 9.36
N GLN A 68 -5.23 1.26 9.07
CA GLN A 68 -4.77 1.70 7.76
C GLN A 68 -3.42 1.06 7.41
N ARG A 69 -2.47 1.10 8.35
CA ARG A 69 -1.17 0.43 8.19
C ARG A 69 -1.31 -1.09 8.06
N ALA A 70 -2.22 -1.72 8.80
CA ALA A 70 -2.45 -3.16 8.73
C ALA A 70 -3.03 -3.57 7.39
N ALA A 71 -3.95 -2.78 6.82
CA ALA A 71 -4.48 -3.00 5.48
C ALA A 71 -3.38 -2.86 4.41
N LEU A 72 -2.50 -1.87 4.52
CA LEU A 72 -1.32 -1.75 3.65
C LEU A 72 -0.39 -2.96 3.77
N ALA A 73 -0.08 -3.38 5.01
CA ALA A 73 0.73 -4.56 5.28
C ALA A 73 0.09 -5.83 4.69
N ALA A 74 -1.24 -5.89 4.64
CA ALA A 74 -1.96 -7.03 4.08
C ALA A 74 -1.95 -7.06 2.54
N VAL A 75 -1.90 -5.93 1.84
CA VAL A 75 -2.07 -5.90 0.36
C VAL A 75 -0.74 -5.79 -0.41
N LEU A 76 0.25 -5.10 0.14
CA LEU A 76 1.52 -4.79 -0.54
C LEU A 76 2.49 -5.97 -0.70
N PRO A 77 2.64 -6.93 0.25
CA PRO A 77 3.60 -8.01 0.13
C PRO A 77 3.38 -8.89 -1.09
N GLY A 78 4.42 -9.58 -1.55
CA GLY A 78 4.35 -10.56 -2.62
C GLY A 78 4.41 -9.97 -4.04
N ARG A 79 5.22 -8.93 -4.23
CA ARG A 79 5.64 -8.36 -5.53
C ARG A 79 4.49 -8.18 -6.56
N PRO A 80 3.56 -7.24 -6.32
CA PRO A 80 2.45 -7.01 -7.23
C PRO A 80 2.93 -6.36 -8.53
N ASP A 81 2.31 -6.67 -9.66
CA ASP A 81 2.60 -5.99 -10.93
C ASP A 81 1.97 -4.59 -10.98
N LEU A 82 0.84 -4.41 -10.28
CA LEU A 82 0.11 -3.15 -10.16
C LEU A 82 -0.34 -2.90 -8.72
N VAL A 83 -0.08 -1.71 -8.22
CA VAL A 83 -0.52 -1.22 -6.91
C VAL A 83 -1.47 -0.05 -7.09
N LEU A 84 -2.67 -0.16 -6.53
CA LEU A 84 -3.68 0.90 -6.49
C LEU A 84 -3.87 1.35 -5.04
N LEU A 85 -3.56 2.61 -4.74
CA LEU A 85 -3.68 3.18 -3.40
C LEU A 85 -4.62 4.37 -3.40
N ASP A 86 -5.73 4.28 -2.67
CA ASP A 86 -6.70 5.35 -2.50
C ASP A 86 -6.56 5.98 -1.10
N GLU A 87 -6.03 7.20 -1.05
CA GLU A 87 -5.77 7.99 0.16
C GLU A 87 -5.02 7.19 1.26
N PRO A 88 -3.85 6.60 0.95
CA PRO A 88 -3.24 5.61 1.82
C PRO A 88 -2.69 6.18 3.13
N THR A 89 -2.44 7.49 3.22
CA THR A 89 -1.83 8.14 4.40
C THR A 89 -2.85 8.71 5.39
N ARG A 90 -4.15 8.48 5.17
CA ARG A 90 -5.19 9.02 6.05
C ARG A 90 -5.03 8.53 7.49
N GLY A 91 -4.88 9.47 8.43
CA GLY A 91 -4.73 9.17 9.86
C GLY A 91 -3.39 8.54 10.24
N MET A 92 -2.38 8.63 9.37
CA MET A 92 -1.01 8.23 9.67
C MET A 92 -0.19 9.39 10.24
N ASP A 93 0.67 9.07 11.21
CA ASP A 93 1.72 9.99 11.67
C ASP A 93 2.86 10.11 10.63
N PRO A 94 3.75 11.13 10.75
CA PRO A 94 4.84 11.33 9.79
C PRO A 94 5.82 10.15 9.68
N PHE A 95 6.04 9.40 10.77
CA PHE A 95 6.94 8.24 10.75
C PHE A 95 6.35 7.10 9.90
N ALA A 96 5.07 6.80 10.13
CA ALA A 96 4.30 5.83 9.34
C ALA A 96 4.26 6.20 7.85
N ARG A 97 4.10 7.49 7.53
CA ARG A 97 4.14 7.99 6.16
C ARG A 97 5.49 7.75 5.50
N GLY A 98 6.59 8.08 6.18
CA GLY A 98 7.94 7.82 5.68
C GLY A 98 8.20 6.33 5.42
N ALA A 99 7.68 5.45 6.29
CA ALA A 99 7.73 4.01 6.08
C ALA A 99 6.95 3.57 4.83
N LEU A 100 5.73 4.10 4.63
CA LEU A 100 4.94 3.82 3.43
C LEU A 100 5.67 4.26 2.15
N ILE A 101 6.24 5.47 2.13
CA ILE A 101 7.02 5.96 0.98
C ILE A 101 8.13 4.98 0.62
N LYS A 102 8.89 4.50 1.61
CA LYS A 102 9.97 3.54 1.39
C LYS A 102 9.48 2.23 0.79
N VAL A 103 8.37 1.68 1.30
CA VAL A 103 7.78 0.44 0.78
C VAL A 103 7.32 0.62 -0.67
N VAL A 104 6.59 1.70 -0.95
CA VAL A 104 6.04 1.97 -2.28
C VAL A 104 7.16 2.27 -3.29
N ALA A 105 8.19 3.02 -2.89
CA ALA A 105 9.37 3.24 -3.72
C ALA A 105 10.11 1.93 -4.04
N ALA A 106 10.29 1.05 -3.05
CA ALA A 106 10.91 -0.25 -3.28
C ALA A 106 10.12 -1.14 -4.26
N LEU A 107 8.79 -1.10 -4.20
CA LEU A 107 7.94 -1.80 -5.18
C LEU A 107 8.08 -1.21 -6.58
N ARG A 108 8.06 0.12 -6.72
CA ARG A 108 8.30 0.81 -7.99
C ARG A 108 9.65 0.40 -8.58
N ASP A 109 10.70 0.45 -7.77
CA ASP A 109 12.07 0.15 -8.20
C ASP A 109 12.25 -1.34 -8.54
N ALA A 110 11.42 -2.23 -7.98
CA ALA A 110 11.31 -3.63 -8.34
C ALA A 110 10.47 -3.89 -9.61
N GLY A 111 9.88 -2.85 -10.22
CA GLY A 111 9.13 -2.92 -11.48
C GLY A 111 7.61 -2.90 -11.36
N SER A 112 7.05 -2.70 -10.16
CA SER A 112 5.61 -2.55 -9.96
C SER A 112 5.11 -1.22 -10.55
N ALA A 113 4.02 -1.25 -11.29
CA ALA A 113 3.28 -0.04 -11.66
C ALA A 113 2.46 0.46 -10.44
N ILE A 114 2.42 1.76 -10.20
CA ILE A 114 1.77 2.33 -9.02
C ILE A 114 0.83 3.45 -9.44
N VAL A 115 -0.42 3.36 -9.01
CA VAL A 115 -1.42 4.42 -9.12
C VAL A 115 -1.81 4.84 -7.71
N LEU A 116 -1.58 6.11 -7.40
CA LEU A 116 -1.81 6.69 -6.09
C LEU A 116 -2.79 7.85 -6.23
N ALA A 117 -3.95 7.74 -5.58
CA ALA A 117 -4.86 8.86 -5.37
C ALA A 117 -4.55 9.48 -4.00
N THR A 118 -4.17 10.75 -3.98
CA THR A 118 -3.80 11.45 -2.75
C THR A 118 -3.92 12.96 -2.92
N HIS A 119 -4.22 13.66 -1.82
CA HIS A 119 -4.07 15.11 -1.69
C HIS A 119 -2.76 15.50 -0.95
N ASP A 120 -1.96 14.52 -0.55
CA ASP A 120 -0.72 14.69 0.20
C ASP A 120 0.45 15.04 -0.75
N ALA A 121 0.87 16.30 -0.70
CA ALA A 121 1.95 16.81 -1.55
C ALA A 121 3.29 16.09 -1.31
N GLU A 122 3.59 15.71 -0.06
CA GLU A 122 4.83 15.02 0.28
C GLU A 122 4.88 13.63 -0.38
N LEU A 123 3.76 12.92 -0.35
CA LEU A 123 3.64 11.60 -0.99
C LEU A 123 3.74 11.69 -2.52
N ARG A 124 3.06 12.69 -3.09
CA ARG A 124 3.13 12.99 -4.52
C ARG A 124 4.57 13.26 -4.95
N ASP A 125 5.25 14.17 -4.26
CA ASP A 125 6.59 14.63 -4.65
C ASP A 125 7.65 13.53 -4.46
N ALA A 126 7.44 12.64 -3.48
CA ALA A 126 8.36 11.52 -3.24
C ALA A 126 8.19 10.34 -4.21
N LEU A 127 6.98 10.10 -4.73
CA LEU A 127 6.64 8.85 -5.44
C LEU A 127 6.23 9.04 -6.91
N ALA A 128 5.66 10.18 -7.27
CA ALA A 128 5.05 10.36 -8.57
C ALA A 128 6.09 10.62 -9.67
N ASP A 129 5.97 9.89 -10.79
CA ASP A 129 6.64 10.23 -12.04
C ASP A 129 5.73 11.11 -12.93
N ARG A 130 4.41 10.97 -12.79
CA ARG A 130 3.37 11.72 -13.50
C ARG A 130 2.26 12.09 -12.52
N VAL A 131 1.70 13.29 -12.69
CA VAL A 131 0.59 13.79 -11.86
C VAL A 131 -0.62 14.02 -12.75
N VAL A 132 -1.74 13.41 -12.36
CA VAL A 132 -3.04 13.61 -13.00
C VAL A 132 -3.93 14.36 -12.03
N THR A 133 -4.30 15.58 -12.38
CA THR A 133 -5.22 16.41 -11.60
C THR A 133 -6.63 16.25 -12.15
N VAL A 134 -7.54 15.81 -11.29
CA VAL A 134 -8.98 15.69 -11.58
C VAL A 134 -9.73 16.80 -10.84
N CYS A 135 -10.36 17.72 -11.56
CA CYS A 135 -11.10 18.84 -10.97
C CYS A 135 -12.31 19.21 -11.84
N GLY A 136 -13.50 19.33 -11.24
CA GLY A 136 -14.71 19.74 -11.95
C GLY A 136 -15.10 18.83 -13.12
N GLY A 137 -14.80 17.53 -13.05
CA GLY A 137 -15.01 16.57 -14.15
C GLY A 137 -13.97 16.66 -15.28
N MET A 138 -12.99 17.56 -15.17
CA MET A 138 -11.89 17.69 -16.12
C MET A 138 -10.66 16.95 -15.59
N VAL A 139 -9.90 16.37 -16.53
CA VAL A 139 -8.64 15.68 -16.25
C VAL A 139 -7.51 16.41 -16.96
N THR A 140 -6.47 16.75 -16.21
CA THR A 140 -5.25 17.36 -16.75
C THR A 140 -4.04 16.55 -16.29
N GLU A 141 -3.10 16.33 -17.19
CA GLU A 141 -1.87 15.59 -16.91
C GLU A 141 -0.67 16.51 -16.98
N GLN A 142 0.24 16.37 -16.02
CA GLN A 142 1.50 17.10 -15.96
C GLN A 142 2.63 16.16 -15.51
N PRO A 143 3.87 16.34 -16.01
CA PRO A 143 5.02 15.65 -15.45
C PRO A 143 5.19 16.03 -13.97
N ALA A 144 5.63 15.09 -13.13
CA ALA A 144 5.89 15.40 -11.73
C ALA A 144 7.11 16.34 -11.61
N MET A 145 7.00 17.39 -10.80
CA MET A 145 8.15 18.24 -10.44
C MET A 145 8.99 17.49 -9.40
N ARG A 146 10.17 17.02 -9.80
CA ARG A 146 11.17 16.51 -8.85
C ARG A 146 11.90 17.71 -8.24
N THR A 147 11.78 17.88 -6.92
CA THR A 147 12.58 18.85 -6.15
C THR A 147 13.92 18.23 -5.79
#